data_AF-A0A9P7DT24-F1
#
_entry.id   AF-A0A9P7DT24-F1
#
_cell.length_a   1.000
_cell.length_b   1.000
_cell.length_c   1.000
_cell.angle_alpha   90.00
_cell.angle_beta   90.00
_cell.angle_gamma   90.00
#
_symmetry.space_group_name_H-M   'P 1'
#
loop_
_entity.id
_entity.type
_entity.pdbx_description
1 polymer ?
#
loop_
_entity_poly.entity_id
_entity_poly.type
_entity_poly.pdbx_seq_one_letter_code
_entity_poly.pdbx_strand_id
1 'polypeptide(L)'
;WPSIFSGLDIIANRTTLSHRDIGGVPSLFDLLISLGSGHKAKLVLANIGAELDYYPRTMTFISGKVLQHSIGPWGEGERLVIA
;
A
#
# COMPACT_ATOMS: atom_id res chain seq x y z
N TRP A 1 -0.59 -15.39 -14.10
CA TRP A 1 -0.55 -13.93 -14.25
C TRP A 1 0.87 -13.54 -14.60
N PRO A 2 1.19 -13.22 -15.86
CA PRO A 2 2.45 -12.54 -16.16
C PRO A 2 2.32 -11.12 -15.60
N SER A 3 3.04 -10.85 -14.52
CA SER A 3 3.07 -9.53 -13.91
C SER A 3 3.79 -8.57 -14.85
N ILE A 4 3.15 -7.47 -15.24
CA ILE A 4 3.84 -6.31 -15.84
C ILE A 4 4.61 -5.50 -14.79
N PHE A 5 4.47 -5.88 -13.51
CA PHE A 5 5.26 -5.35 -12.40
C PHE A 5 6.57 -6.13 -12.34
N SER A 6 7.67 -5.46 -12.66
CA SER A 6 9.03 -6.01 -12.64
C SER A 6 9.67 -5.99 -11.25
N GLY A 7 8.98 -5.44 -10.24
CA GLY A 7 9.43 -5.36 -8.86
C GLY A 7 8.41 -6.01 -7.93
N LEU A 8 8.90 -6.67 -6.88
CA LEU A 8 8.10 -7.16 -5.76
C LEU A 8 8.81 -6.74 -4.49
N ASP A 9 8.11 -6.02 -3.64
CA ASP A 9 8.58 -5.61 -2.33
C ASP A 9 7.79 -6.31 -1.22
N ILE A 10 8.51 -6.70 -0.17
CA ILE A 10 7.92 -7.23 1.06
C ILE A 10 8.11 -6.19 2.17
N ILE A 11 7.00 -5.68 2.70
CA ILE A 11 6.99 -4.66 3.76
C ILE A 11 6.39 -5.26 5.02
N ALA A 12 7.20 -5.50 6.04
CA ALA A 12 6.78 -6.07 7.32
C ALA A 12 6.87 -5.04 8.46
N ASN A 13 5.78 -4.90 9.23
CA ASN A 13 5.65 -4.06 10.44
C ASN A 13 6.23 -2.64 10.34
N ARG A 14 6.21 -2.09 9.13
CA ARG A 14 6.75 -0.78 8.82
C ARG A 14 5.63 0.19 8.48
N THR A 15 5.66 1.37 9.10
CA THR A 15 4.91 2.54 8.64
C THR A 15 5.56 3.11 7.39
N THR A 16 4.75 3.63 6.48
CA THR A 16 5.24 4.23 5.23
C THR A 16 4.92 5.71 5.25
N LEU A 17 5.96 6.54 5.23
CA LEU A 17 5.82 7.99 5.16
C LEU A 17 5.09 8.40 3.86
N SER A 18 4.49 9.58 3.88
CA SER A 18 3.79 10.12 2.70
C SER A 18 4.74 10.34 1.54
N HIS A 19 4.46 9.68 0.42
CA HIS A 19 5.29 9.73 -0.78
C HIS A 19 4.49 9.40 -2.04
N ARG A 20 5.15 9.53 -3.19
CA ARG A 20 4.78 8.93 -4.47
C ARG A 20 5.90 8.02 -4.91
N ASP A 21 5.56 6.99 -5.67
CA ASP A 21 6.56 6.10 -6.22
C ASP A 21 7.38 6.79 -7.30
N ILE A 22 8.69 6.57 -7.23
CA ILE A 22 9.64 7.15 -8.19
C ILE A 22 9.65 6.33 -9.49
N GLY A 23 9.42 5.02 -9.39
CA GLY A 23 9.36 4.06 -10.50
C GLY A 23 8.06 4.11 -11.31
N GLY A 24 7.96 3.25 -12.33
CA GLY A 24 6.74 3.05 -13.12
C GLY A 24 6.33 4.23 -14.02
N VAL A 25 5.14 4.14 -14.61
CA VAL A 25 4.49 5.20 -15.39
C VAL A 25 3.09 5.50 -14.83
N PRO A 26 2.54 6.72 -15.01
CA PRO A 26 1.29 7.14 -14.35
C PRO A 26 0.07 6.25 -14.63
N SER A 27 0.04 5.59 -15.79
CA SER A 27 -1.06 4.73 -16.22
C SER A 27 -1.00 3.30 -15.68
N LEU A 28 0.07 2.93 -14.97
CA LEU A 28 0.20 1.62 -14.33
C LEU A 28 -0.27 1.68 -12.88
N PHE A 29 -0.88 0.58 -12.43
CA PHE A 29 -1.36 0.42 -11.06
C PHE A 29 -0.49 -0.55 -10.30
N ASP A 30 0.03 -0.15 -9.15
CA ASP A 30 0.70 -1.03 -8.20
C ASP A 30 -0.33 -1.92 -7.49
N LEU A 31 -0.01 -3.20 -7.29
CA LEU A 31 -0.86 -4.16 -6.60
C LEU A 31 -0.39 -4.35 -5.16
N LEU A 32 -1.18 -3.84 -4.22
CA LEU A 32 -0.87 -3.94 -2.80
C LEU A 32 -1.76 -4.99 -2.12
N ILE A 33 -1.15 -6.01 -1.52
CA ILE A 33 -1.85 -7.05 -0.76
C ILE A 33 -1.50 -6.93 0.71
N SER A 34 -2.50 -6.60 1.55
CA SER A 34 -2.34 -6.54 3.00
C SER A 34 -2.58 -7.91 3.62
N LEU A 35 -1.56 -8.39 4.32
CA LEU A 35 -1.51 -9.65 5.05
C LEU A 35 -1.15 -9.38 6.52
N GLY A 36 -1.08 -10.46 7.30
CA GLY A 36 -0.81 -10.40 8.74
C GLY A 36 -2.07 -10.63 9.57
N SER A 37 -2.06 -10.18 10.82
CA SER A 37 -3.15 -10.44 11.76
C SER A 37 -3.31 -9.35 12.79
N GLY A 38 -4.54 -9.06 13.20
CA GLY A 38 -4.86 -8.13 14.29
C GLY A 38 -4.71 -6.63 13.97
N HIS A 39 -3.98 -6.25 12.92
CA HIS A 39 -3.76 -4.85 12.60
C HIS A 39 -4.99 -4.16 11.99
N LYS A 40 -5.17 -2.86 12.32
CA LYS A 40 -6.21 -1.99 11.77
C LYS A 40 -5.62 -0.84 10.96
N ALA A 41 -4.72 -1.16 10.03
CA ALA A 41 -4.04 -0.15 9.24
C ALA A 41 -4.99 0.56 8.27
N LYS A 42 -4.69 1.83 7.99
CA LYS A 42 -5.39 2.66 7.00
C LYS A 42 -4.41 3.06 5.91
N LEU A 43 -4.82 2.92 4.66
CA LEU A 43 -4.11 3.49 3.51
C LEU A 43 -4.64 4.89 3.27
N VAL A 44 -3.80 5.91 3.46
CA VAL A 44 -4.17 7.31 3.26
C VAL A 44 -3.78 7.72 1.84
N LEU A 45 -4.73 8.26 1.08
CA LEU A 45 -4.55 8.81 -0.27
C LEU A 45 -4.76 10.33 -0.22
N ALA A 46 -3.69 11.06 0.12
CA ALA A 46 -3.77 12.46 0.51
C ALA A 46 -4.31 13.38 -0.59
N ASN A 47 -3.97 13.11 -1.87
CA ASN A 47 -4.39 13.97 -2.98
C ASN A 47 -5.90 13.97 -3.23
N ILE A 48 -6.61 12.93 -2.78
CA ILE A 48 -8.06 12.80 -2.96
C ILE A 48 -8.83 12.84 -1.63
N GLY A 49 -8.14 13.13 -0.51
CA GLY A 49 -8.76 13.21 0.82
C GLY A 49 -9.39 11.90 1.28
N ALA A 50 -8.89 10.75 0.83
CA ALA A 50 -9.46 9.44 1.16
C ALA A 50 -8.59 8.67 2.15
N GLU A 51 -9.25 7.94 3.05
CA GLU A 51 -8.63 6.93 3.91
C GLU A 51 -9.37 5.62 3.71
N LEU A 52 -8.63 4.56 3.41
CA LEU A 52 -9.18 3.24 3.11
C LEU A 52 -8.83 2.26 4.21
N ASP A 53 -9.80 1.46 4.62
CA ASP A 53 -9.62 0.32 5.52
C ASP A 53 -8.69 -0.69 4.85
N TYR A 54 -7.46 -0.78 5.36
CA TYR A 54 -6.40 -1.59 4.78
C TYR A 54 -5.99 -2.70 5.77
N TYR A 55 -6.98 -3.54 6.08
CA TYR A 55 -6.88 -4.64 7.03
C TYR A 55 -6.29 -5.91 6.40
N PRO A 56 -5.94 -6.95 7.20
CA PRO A 56 -5.56 -8.24 6.66
C PRO A 56 -6.59 -8.80 5.67
N ARG A 57 -6.10 -9.32 4.54
CA ARG A 57 -6.84 -9.87 3.40
C ARG A 57 -7.44 -8.82 2.45
N THR A 58 -7.03 -7.56 2.57
CA THR A 58 -7.37 -6.52 1.60
C THR A 58 -6.38 -6.52 0.44
N MET A 59 -6.91 -6.42 -0.78
CA MET A 59 -6.14 -6.18 -2.00
C MET A 59 -6.54 -4.84 -2.60
N THR A 60 -5.59 -4.04 -3.04
CA THR A 60 -5.85 -2.70 -3.59
C THR A 60 -4.93 -2.41 -4.77
N PHE A 61 -5.50 -1.89 -5.84
CA PHE A 61 -4.74 -1.32 -6.95
C PHE A 61 -4.71 0.20 -6.79
N ILE A 62 -3.52 0.79 -6.82
CA ILE A 62 -3.33 2.25 -6.80
C ILE A 62 -2.34 2.66 -7.89
N SER A 63 -2.46 3.86 -8.45
CA SER A 63 -1.36 4.42 -9.24
C SER A 63 -0.43 5.15 -8.27
N GLY A 64 0.60 4.48 -7.75
CA GLY A 64 1.52 5.03 -6.75
C GLY A 64 2.37 6.18 -7.26
N LYS A 65 2.56 6.27 -8.59
CA LYS A 65 3.19 7.41 -9.25
C LYS A 65 2.31 8.68 -9.26
N VAL A 66 0.98 8.51 -9.26
CA VAL A 66 0.02 9.63 -9.30
C VAL A 66 -0.46 10.00 -7.90
N LEU A 67 -0.85 9.00 -7.10
CA LEU A 67 -1.47 9.18 -5.80
C LEU A 67 -0.42 9.21 -4.70
N GLN A 68 -0.34 10.35 -4.01
CA GLN A 68 0.44 10.47 -2.79
C GLN A 68 -0.20 9.63 -1.69
N HIS A 69 0.55 8.65 -1.19
CA HIS A 69 0.04 7.63 -0.30
C HIS A 69 0.94 7.39 0.92
N SER A 70 0.34 6.93 2.02
CA SER A 70 1.04 6.64 3.27
C SER A 70 0.30 5.62 4.12
N ILE A 71 1.02 5.01 5.05
CA ILE A 71 0.46 4.16 6.11
C ILE A 71 1.07 4.59 7.44
N GLY A 72 0.22 5.13 8.32
CA GLY A 72 0.60 5.50 9.68
C GLY A 72 0.63 4.31 10.64
N PRO A 73 0.91 4.55 11.93
CA PRO A 73 0.81 3.54 12.98
C PRO A 73 -0.61 2.95 13.06
N TRP A 74 -0.72 1.65 13.33
CA TRP A 74 -1.99 0.93 13.39
C TRP A 74 -2.32 0.32 14.78
N GLY A 75 -1.53 0.68 15.79
CA GLY A 75 -1.67 0.14 17.15
C GLY A 75 -1.12 -1.28 17.25
N GLU A 76 -1.99 -2.24 17.53
CA GLU A 76 -1.63 -3.63 17.77
C GLU A 76 -1.66 -4.48 16.48
N GLY A 77 -1.02 -5.65 16.55
CA GLY A 77 -1.04 -6.65 15.49
C GLY A 77 0.08 -6.48 14.46
N GLU A 78 0.22 -7.53 13.65
CA GLU A 78 1.30 -7.70 12.69
C GLU A 78 0.80 -7.38 11.29
N ARG A 79 1.55 -6.56 10.56
CA ARG A 79 1.25 -6.19 9.18
C ARG A 79 2.36 -6.68 8.26
N LEU A 80 1.96 -7.39 7.20
CA LEU A 80 2.84 -7.81 6.11
C LEU A 80 2.20 -7.36 4.80
N VAL A 81 2.98 -6.80 3.88
CA VAL A 81 2.48 -6.41 2.55
C VAL A 81 3.36 -6.93 1.45
N ILE A 82 2.69 -7.40 0.40
CA ILE A 82 3.29 -7.64 -0.92
C ILE A 82 2.88 -6.45 -1.78
N ALA A 83 3.87 -5.73 -2.31
CA ALA A 83 3.71 -4.57 -3.17
C ALA A 83 4.43 -4.79 -4.51
#